data_AF-A0A4Q8UGZ9-F1
#
_entry.id   AF-A0A4Q8UGZ9-F1
#
_cell.length_a   1.000
_cell.length_b   1.000
_cell.length_c   1.000
_cell.angle_alpha   90.00
_cell.angle_beta   90.00
_cell.angle_gamma   90.00
#
_symmetry.space_group_name_H-M   'P 1'
#
loop_
_entity.id
_entity.type
_entity.pdbx_description
1 polymer ?
#
loop_
_entity_poly.entity_id
_entity_poly.type
_entity_poly.pdbx_seq_one_letter_code
_entity_poly.pdbx_strand_id
1 'polypeptide(L)'
;MQDEKLITLDNAIKWDWQGTIGQSAGNRAQFVLYLAMQEGSLSSPLSILPVASSSDEIAITQAANHYRKIPLECSEQDWRNAQQINQLVNNGENGSRRLFNALFPLPLSIKNDASRIPSDIVANCSLATQKRQDALLSHELTEDNTLLHEVVEQARQSPLLAAP
;
A
#
# COMPACT_ATOMS: atom_id res chain seq x y z
N MET A 1 29.14 -9.33 23.34
CA MET A 1 28.31 -8.11 23.48
C MET A 1 27.47 -8.07 22.21
N GLN A 2 26.15 -8.20 22.38
CA GLN A 2 25.22 -8.20 21.26
C GLN A 2 25.11 -6.77 20.75
N ASP A 3 25.46 -6.54 19.49
CA ASP A 3 25.16 -5.30 18.80
C ASP A 3 23.64 -5.20 18.69
N GLU A 4 23.04 -4.36 19.53
CA GLU A 4 21.66 -3.93 19.36
C GLU A 4 21.57 -3.31 17.97
N LYS A 5 20.89 -4.04 17.07
CA LYS A 5 20.55 -3.58 15.73
C LYS A 5 19.60 -2.40 15.90
N LEU A 6 20.18 -1.21 16.04
CA LEU A 6 19.47 0.06 16.04
C LEU A 6 18.56 0.03 14.82
N ILE A 7 17.27 -0.05 15.09
CA ILE A 7 16.24 0.24 14.11
C ILE A 7 16.56 1.65 13.65
N THR A 8 17.18 1.79 12.48
CA THR A 8 17.55 3.07 11.90
C THR A 8 16.24 3.73 11.50
N LEU A 9 15.60 4.39 12.47
CA LEU A 9 14.50 5.28 12.19
C LEU A 9 15.01 6.31 11.19
N ASP A 10 14.26 6.47 10.13
CA ASP A 10 14.50 7.48 9.12
C ASP A 10 14.61 8.86 9.80
N ASN A 11 15.79 9.48 9.67
CA ASN A 11 16.10 10.75 10.32
C ASN A 11 15.16 11.88 9.86
N ALA A 12 14.55 11.75 8.68
CA ALA A 12 13.56 12.69 8.16
C ALA A 12 12.31 12.78 9.06
N ILE A 13 11.86 11.64 9.61
CA ILE A 13 10.72 11.62 10.53
C ILE A 13 11.07 12.39 11.80
N LYS A 14 12.26 12.17 12.36
CA LYS A 14 12.74 12.87 13.56
C LYS A 14 12.79 14.40 13.37
N TRP A 15 13.17 14.88 12.19
CA TRP A 15 13.24 16.31 11.88
C TRP A 15 11.86 17.00 11.82
N ASP A 16 10.82 16.27 11.41
CA ASP A 16 9.45 16.78 11.35
C ASP A 16 8.88 16.95 12.77
N TRP A 17 9.07 15.95 13.64
CA TRP A 17 8.66 16.02 15.06
C TRP A 17 9.44 17.06 15.86
N GLN A 18 10.72 17.25 15.54
CA GLN A 18 11.61 18.15 16.29
C GLN A 18 11.56 19.59 15.76
N GLY A 19 10.88 19.84 14.64
CA GLY A 19 10.72 21.18 14.04
C GLY A 19 12.02 21.80 13.51
N THR A 20 13.05 20.98 13.26
CA THR A 20 14.38 21.45 12.85
C THR A 20 14.37 22.12 11.48
N ILE A 21 13.43 21.72 10.61
CA ILE A 21 13.21 22.35 9.30
C ILE A 21 12.78 23.82 9.49
N GLY A 22 11.81 24.08 10.37
CA GLY A 22 11.34 25.43 10.67
C GLY A 22 12.42 26.30 11.33
N GLN A 23 13.25 25.71 12.19
CA GLN A 23 14.39 26.41 12.80
C GLN A 23 15.48 26.77 11.80
N SER A 24 15.65 25.97 10.75
CA SER A 24 16.65 26.20 9.69
C SER A 24 16.22 27.22 8.62
N ALA A 25 15.00 27.77 8.69
CA ALA A 25 14.46 28.71 7.70
C ALA A 25 15.32 29.98 7.51
N GLY A 26 16.09 30.37 8.54
CA GLY A 26 17.04 31.49 8.45
C GLY A 26 18.27 31.19 7.58
N ASN A 27 18.60 29.92 7.34
CA ASN A 27 19.70 29.49 6.49
C ASN A 27 19.19 28.70 5.28
N ARG A 28 19.07 29.39 4.15
CA ARG A 28 18.51 28.84 2.90
C ARG A 28 19.19 27.54 2.45
N ALA A 29 20.50 27.39 2.62
CA ALA A 29 21.22 26.20 2.19
C ALA A 29 20.87 24.96 3.05
N GLN A 30 20.78 25.15 4.37
CA GLN A 30 20.40 24.09 5.30
C GLN A 30 18.93 23.71 5.15
N PHE A 31 18.06 24.71 5.00
CA PHE A 31 16.64 24.50 4.75
C PHE A 31 16.39 23.68 3.48
N VAL A 32 17.04 24.03 2.37
CA VAL A 32 16.93 23.30 1.10
C VAL A 32 17.48 21.87 1.23
N LEU A 33 18.59 21.68 1.96
CA LEU A 33 19.15 20.35 2.19
C LEU A 33 18.20 19.46 3.00
N TYR A 34 17.61 19.99 4.07
CA TYR A 34 16.64 19.25 4.87
C TYR A 34 15.37 18.91 4.09
N LEU A 35 14.87 19.83 3.27
CA LEU A 35 13.77 19.54 2.34
C LEU A 35 14.15 18.44 1.34
N ALA A 36 15.33 18.51 0.71
CA ALA A 36 15.76 17.49 -0.24
C ALA A 36 15.92 16.10 0.41
N MET A 37 16.40 16.04 1.65
CA MET A 37 16.51 14.79 2.40
C MET A 37 15.15 14.24 2.84
N GLN A 38 14.18 15.11 3.15
CA GLN A 38 12.80 14.71 3.45
C GLN A 38 12.11 14.11 2.22
N GLU A 39 12.35 14.68 1.03
CA GLU A 39 11.85 14.12 -0.23
C GLU A 39 12.57 12.81 -0.59
N GLY A 40 13.87 12.70 -0.30
CA GLY A 40 14.69 11.52 -0.60
C GLY A 40 14.44 10.30 0.30
N SER A 41 13.96 10.50 1.53
CA SER A 41 13.67 9.40 2.46
C SER A 41 12.42 8.58 2.08
N LEU A 42 11.67 9.06 1.10
CA LEU A 42 10.50 8.41 0.54
C LEU A 42 10.84 7.25 -0.40
N SER A 43 12.11 7.12 -0.82
CA SER A 43 12.59 6.01 -1.66
C SER A 43 13.14 4.88 -0.80
N SER A 44 12.25 4.04 -0.26
CA SER A 44 12.68 2.73 0.25
C SER A 44 13.01 1.82 -0.94
N PRO A 45 14.18 1.15 -1.00
CA PRO A 45 14.43 0.14 -2.01
C PRO A 45 13.46 -1.03 -1.78
N LEU A 46 12.53 -1.21 -2.72
CA LEU A 46 11.61 -2.34 -2.73
C LEU A 46 12.40 -3.63 -2.98
N SER A 47 12.68 -4.39 -1.91
CA SER A 47 13.20 -5.75 -2.01
C SER A 47 12.03 -6.73 -1.99
N ILE A 48 11.60 -7.18 -3.16
CA ILE A 48 10.68 -8.31 -3.27
C ILE A 48 11.54 -9.57 -3.42
N LEU A 49 11.68 -10.34 -2.35
CA LEU A 49 12.16 -11.71 -2.48
C LEU A 49 11.00 -12.57 -3.00
N PRO A 50 11.15 -13.29 -4.13
CA PRO A 50 10.10 -14.17 -4.61
C PRO A 50 10.04 -15.40 -3.69
N VAL A 51 8.98 -15.49 -2.89
CA VAL A 51 8.64 -16.72 -2.16
C VAL A 51 7.95 -17.65 -3.15
N ALA A 52 8.65 -18.71 -3.56
CA ALA A 52 8.04 -19.83 -4.27
C ALA A 52 7.25 -20.67 -3.26
N SER A 53 6.01 -20.26 -2.97
CA SER A 53 5.14 -20.98 -2.03
C SER A 53 4.65 -22.28 -2.69
N SER A 54 5.08 -23.42 -2.15
CA SER A 54 4.47 -24.71 -2.46
C SER A 54 3.05 -24.78 -1.86
N SER A 55 2.12 -25.51 -2.50
CA SER A 55 0.69 -25.46 -2.16
C SER A 55 0.35 -25.95 -0.74
N ASP A 56 1.25 -26.69 -0.11
CA ASP A 56 1.02 -27.31 1.21
C ASP A 56 1.18 -26.33 2.37
N GLU A 57 2.00 -25.27 2.21
CA GLU A 57 2.16 -24.22 3.23
C GLU A 57 0.93 -23.31 3.34
N ILE A 58 0.17 -23.17 2.26
CA ILE A 58 -1.06 -22.38 2.22
C ILE A 58 -2.12 -23.01 3.15
N ALA A 59 -2.23 -24.34 3.20
CA ALA A 59 -3.20 -25.02 4.07
C ALA A 59 -2.86 -24.86 5.56
N ILE A 60 -1.57 -24.91 5.91
CA ILE A 60 -1.09 -24.80 7.30
C ILE A 60 -1.26 -23.35 7.81
N THR A 61 -0.89 -22.35 7.01
CA THR A 61 -1.12 -20.93 7.35
C THR A 61 -2.60 -20.59 7.44
N GLN A 62 -3.43 -21.21 6.60
CA GLN A 62 -4.88 -21.06 6.64
C GLN A 62 -5.55 -21.59 7.91
N ALA A 63 -4.96 -22.58 8.58
CA ALA A 63 -5.43 -23.11 9.87
C ALA A 63 -4.93 -22.28 11.07
N ALA A 64 -3.78 -21.61 10.94
CA ALA A 64 -3.21 -20.75 11.97
C ALA A 64 -3.80 -19.32 12.00
N ASN A 65 -4.54 -18.92 10.97
CA ASN A 65 -5.15 -17.59 10.90
C ASN A 65 -6.42 -17.52 11.77
N HIS A 66 -6.33 -16.77 12.87
CA HIS A 66 -7.48 -16.48 13.77
C HIS A 66 -8.47 -15.45 13.20
N TYR A 67 -8.15 -14.81 12.08
CA TYR A 67 -9.02 -13.82 11.44
C TYR A 67 -10.04 -14.47 10.50
N ARG A 68 -11.21 -13.84 10.40
CA ARG A 68 -12.26 -14.23 9.47
C ARG A 68 -11.77 -14.11 8.02
N LYS A 69 -11.98 -15.16 7.22
CA LYS A 69 -11.72 -15.14 5.77
C LYS A 69 -12.91 -14.55 5.03
N ILE A 70 -12.61 -13.86 3.93
CA ILE A 70 -13.61 -13.31 3.03
C ILE A 70 -14.15 -14.47 2.18
N PRO A 71 -15.45 -14.78 2.24
CA PRO A 71 -16.05 -15.81 1.39
C PRO A 71 -16.03 -15.35 -0.08
N LEU A 72 -15.58 -16.26 -0.95
CA LEU A 72 -15.50 -16.02 -2.41
C LEU A 72 -16.83 -16.25 -3.14
N GLU A 73 -17.77 -16.90 -2.47
CA GLU A 73 -19.11 -17.19 -2.98
C GLU A 73 -20.17 -16.82 -1.95
N CYS A 74 -21.41 -16.67 -2.41
CA CYS A 74 -22.54 -16.38 -1.54
C CYS A 74 -23.19 -17.67 -1.07
N SER A 75 -23.15 -17.93 0.25
CA SER A 75 -23.80 -19.09 0.85
C SER A 75 -25.29 -18.81 1.14
N GLU A 76 -26.10 -19.85 1.33
CA GLU A 76 -27.51 -19.71 1.74
C GLU A 76 -27.66 -18.93 3.06
N GLN A 77 -26.69 -19.08 3.97
CA GLN A 77 -26.68 -18.35 5.23
C GLN A 77 -26.53 -16.83 5.02
N ASP A 78 -25.78 -16.42 4.01
CA ASP A 78 -25.57 -15.00 3.69
C ASP A 78 -26.85 -14.35 3.18
N TRP A 79 -27.68 -15.10 2.44
CA TRP A 79 -29.01 -14.64 2.02
C TRP A 79 -29.95 -14.42 3.21
N ARG A 80 -29.87 -15.28 4.22
CA ARG A 80 -30.63 -15.10 5.47
C ARG A 80 -30.16 -13.86 6.23
N ASN A 81 -28.84 -13.64 6.30
CA ASN A 81 -28.26 -12.43 6.89
C ASN A 81 -28.72 -11.17 6.14
N ALA A 82 -28.76 -11.21 4.80
CA ALA A 82 -29.28 -10.11 3.97
C ALA A 82 -30.75 -9.81 4.29
N GLN A 83 -31.58 -10.86 4.42
CA GLN A 83 -32.99 -10.72 4.77
C GLN A 83 -33.16 -10.08 6.16
N GLN A 84 -32.36 -10.48 7.14
CA GLN A 84 -32.37 -9.90 8.48
C GLN A 84 -31.97 -8.41 8.46
N ILE A 85 -30.96 -8.04 7.67
CA ILE A 85 -30.59 -6.63 7.47
C ILE A 85 -31.78 -5.84 6.91
N ASN A 86 -32.49 -6.38 5.91
CA ASN A 86 -33.67 -5.72 5.33
C ASN A 86 -34.80 -5.54 6.36
N GLN A 87 -35.03 -6.52 7.22
CA GLN A 87 -36.00 -6.40 8.32
C GLN A 87 -35.62 -5.26 9.28
N LEU A 88 -34.34 -5.17 9.66
CA LEU A 88 -33.84 -4.10 10.53
C LEU A 88 -33.94 -2.70 9.87
N VAL A 89 -33.76 -2.62 8.55
CA VAL A 89 -33.99 -1.39 7.78
C VAL A 89 -35.47 -1.00 7.84
N ASN A 90 -36.37 -1.94 7.58
CA ASN A 90 -37.81 -1.68 7.56
C ASN A 90 -38.34 -1.27 8.94
N ASN A 91 -37.75 -1.79 10.02
CA ASN A 91 -38.10 -1.44 11.39
C ASN A 91 -37.49 -0.12 11.87
N GLY A 92 -36.61 0.53 11.07
CA GLY A 92 -35.97 1.78 11.43
C GLY A 92 -34.83 1.67 12.47
N GLU A 93 -34.41 0.45 12.83
CA GLU A 93 -33.39 0.19 13.84
C GLU A 93 -31.97 0.36 13.29
N ASN A 94 -31.56 1.61 13.08
CA ASN A 94 -30.28 1.94 12.48
C ASN A 94 -29.07 1.46 13.30
N GLY A 95 -29.16 1.45 14.64
CA GLY A 95 -28.11 0.96 15.53
C GLY A 95 -27.89 -0.54 15.37
N SER A 96 -28.95 -1.32 15.57
CA SER A 96 -28.97 -2.79 15.40
C SER A 96 -28.48 -3.20 14.01
N ARG A 97 -28.95 -2.50 12.97
CA ARG A 97 -28.52 -2.74 11.57
C ARG A 97 -27.01 -2.55 11.38
N ARG A 98 -26.44 -1.46 11.91
CA ARG A 98 -25.00 -1.18 11.76
C ARG A 98 -24.16 -2.24 12.46
N LEU A 99 -24.54 -2.62 13.69
CA LEU A 99 -23.89 -3.68 14.43
C LEU A 99 -23.96 -5.02 13.69
N PHE A 100 -25.16 -5.40 13.24
CA PHE A 100 -25.37 -6.67 12.54
C PHE A 100 -24.56 -6.74 11.24
N ASN A 101 -24.51 -5.67 10.46
CA ASN A 101 -23.70 -5.61 9.24
C ASN A 101 -22.18 -5.62 9.52
N ALA A 102 -21.74 -5.13 10.67
CA ALA A 102 -20.34 -5.22 11.09
C ALA A 102 -19.95 -6.64 11.54
N LEU A 103 -20.86 -7.35 12.20
CA LEU A 103 -20.67 -8.74 12.62
C LEU A 103 -20.78 -9.71 11.44
N PHE A 104 -21.70 -9.47 10.52
CA PHE A 104 -22.01 -10.34 9.39
C PHE A 104 -22.06 -9.53 8.08
N PRO A 105 -20.90 -9.04 7.60
CA PRO A 105 -20.84 -8.39 6.30
C PRO A 105 -21.20 -9.39 5.20
N LEU A 106 -21.91 -8.88 4.18
CA LEU A 106 -22.26 -9.65 2.99
C LEU A 106 -21.01 -10.14 2.25
N PRO A 107 -21.06 -11.34 1.64
CA PRO A 107 -20.00 -11.85 0.79
C PRO A 107 -19.75 -10.88 -0.37
N LEU A 108 -18.49 -10.74 -0.80
CA LEU A 108 -18.06 -9.85 -1.89
C LEU A 108 -18.41 -8.36 -1.72
N SER A 109 -18.94 -7.95 -0.56
CA SER A 109 -19.21 -6.55 -0.27
C SER A 109 -17.91 -5.78 -0.12
N ILE A 110 -17.90 -4.54 -0.61
CA ILE A 110 -16.83 -3.57 -0.38
C ILE A 110 -16.52 -3.38 1.11
N LYS A 111 -17.51 -3.63 1.99
CA LYS A 111 -17.32 -3.56 3.45
C LYS A 111 -16.66 -4.80 4.07
N ASN A 112 -16.62 -5.90 3.35
CA ASN A 112 -15.99 -7.15 3.76
C ASN A 112 -14.54 -7.24 3.29
N ASP A 113 -13.99 -6.17 2.71
CA ASP A 113 -12.63 -6.15 2.20
C ASP A 113 -11.66 -5.74 3.31
N ALA A 114 -10.83 -6.69 3.75
CA ALA A 114 -9.80 -6.47 4.76
C ALA A 114 -8.69 -5.51 4.28
N SER A 115 -8.52 -5.37 2.97
CA SER A 115 -7.53 -4.46 2.38
C SER A 115 -8.05 -3.03 2.23
N ARG A 116 -9.37 -2.81 2.40
CA ARG A 116 -9.99 -1.51 2.17
C ARG A 116 -10.08 -0.67 3.44
N ILE A 117 -9.49 0.52 3.39
CA ILE A 117 -9.62 1.53 4.43
C ILE A 117 -10.85 2.41 4.14
N PRO A 118 -11.72 2.69 5.13
CA PRO A 118 -12.86 3.61 4.98
C PRO A 118 -12.42 5.03 4.60
N SER A 119 -13.13 5.66 3.65
CA SER A 119 -12.84 7.01 3.16
C SER A 119 -12.77 8.07 4.27
N ASP A 120 -13.62 7.93 5.29
CA ASP A 120 -13.68 8.87 6.41
C ASP A 120 -12.40 8.82 7.25
N ILE A 121 -11.78 7.63 7.33
CA ILE A 121 -10.49 7.45 8.01
C ILE A 121 -9.38 8.07 7.18
N VAL A 122 -9.37 7.81 5.86
CA VAL A 122 -8.41 8.41 4.92
C VAL A 122 -8.46 9.94 5.00
N ALA A 123 -9.65 10.52 4.99
CA ALA A 123 -9.85 11.96 5.07
C ALA A 123 -9.35 12.59 6.39
N ASN A 124 -9.26 11.79 7.46
CA ASN A 124 -8.73 12.23 8.76
C ASN A 124 -7.21 12.04 8.88
N CYS A 125 -6.58 11.26 8.00
CA CYS A 125 -5.14 11.11 7.98
C CYS A 125 -4.45 12.41 7.46
N SER A 126 -3.14 12.55 7.69
CA SER A 126 -2.39 13.72 7.21
C SER A 126 -2.38 13.79 5.68
N LEU A 127 -2.26 14.99 5.11
CA LEU A 127 -2.25 15.18 3.65
C LEU A 127 -1.18 14.33 2.95
N ALA A 128 0.00 14.16 3.57
CA ALA A 128 1.06 13.31 3.06
C ALA A 128 0.63 11.84 2.96
N THR A 129 -0.09 11.31 3.96
CA THR A 129 -0.60 9.94 3.95
C THR A 129 -1.74 9.73 2.95
N GLN A 130 -2.63 10.72 2.79
CA GLN A 130 -3.69 10.68 1.77
C GLN A 130 -3.11 10.57 0.36
N LYS A 131 -2.14 11.44 0.03
CA LYS A 131 -1.46 11.42 -1.28
C LYS A 131 -0.72 10.10 -1.56
N ARG A 132 -0.16 9.47 -0.52
CA ARG A 132 0.48 8.14 -0.63
C ARG A 132 -0.55 7.04 -0.89
N GLN A 133 -1.70 7.11 -0.23
CA GLN A 133 -2.77 6.13 -0.38
C GLN A 133 -3.46 6.24 -1.75
N ASP A 134 -3.66 7.45 -2.27
CA ASP A 134 -4.27 7.70 -3.58
C ASP A 134 -3.34 7.40 -4.76
N ALA A 135 -2.06 7.10 -4.50
CA ALA A 135 -1.04 6.74 -5.49
C ALA A 135 -0.92 7.70 -6.69
N LEU A 136 -0.78 9.01 -6.40
CA LEU A 136 -0.18 10.02 -7.30
C LEU A 136 1.36 10.06 -7.22
N LEU A 137 1.98 8.95 -6.79
CA LEU A 137 3.35 8.61 -7.14
C LEU A 137 3.30 7.35 -8.01
N SER A 138 2.56 7.43 -9.11
CA SER A 138 2.88 6.63 -10.28
C SER A 138 4.30 7.00 -10.69
N HIS A 139 5.30 6.18 -10.32
CA HIS A 139 6.53 6.12 -11.10
C HIS A 139 6.17 5.45 -12.43
N GLU A 140 5.48 6.19 -13.29
CA GLU A 140 5.25 5.80 -14.65
C GLU A 140 6.28 6.50 -15.54
N LEU A 141 6.95 5.65 -16.31
CA LEU A 141 7.95 5.88 -17.34
C LEU A 141 9.40 6.10 -16.88
N THR A 142 10.18 5.02 -16.98
CA THR A 142 11.59 5.13 -17.34
C THR A 142 11.68 5.67 -18.77
N GLU A 143 11.77 6.99 -18.94
CA GLU A 143 12.21 7.57 -20.20
C GLU A 143 13.70 7.23 -20.39
N ASP A 144 14.00 6.40 -21.39
CA ASP A 144 15.38 6.19 -21.83
C ASP A 144 15.82 7.39 -22.66
N ASN A 145 16.26 8.45 -21.97
CA ASN A 145 16.80 9.66 -22.57
C ASN A 145 18.01 9.41 -23.47
N THR A 146 18.61 8.22 -23.41
CA THR A 146 19.83 7.90 -24.16
C THR A 146 19.54 7.25 -25.51
N LEU A 147 18.33 6.70 -25.72
CA LEU A 147 17.93 5.96 -26.92
C LEU A 147 18.95 4.87 -27.34
N LEU A 148 19.84 4.45 -26.43
CA LEU A 148 20.96 3.56 -26.75
C LEU A 148 20.47 2.16 -27.12
N HIS A 149 19.32 1.76 -26.59
CA HIS A 149 18.69 0.50 -26.94
C HIS A 149 18.39 0.42 -28.45
N GLU A 150 17.89 1.51 -29.05
CA GLU A 150 17.61 1.58 -30.49
C GLU A 150 18.90 1.52 -31.33
N VAL A 151 19.97 2.19 -30.86
CA VAL A 151 21.28 2.17 -31.54
C VAL A 151 21.90 0.77 -31.54
N VAL A 152 21.78 0.03 -30.43
CA VAL A 152 22.32 -1.34 -30.31
C VAL A 152 21.54 -2.33 -31.18
N GLU A 153 20.21 -2.18 -31.25
CA GLU A 153 19.37 -2.96 -32.17
C GLU A 153 19.72 -2.68 -33.64
N GLN A 154 19.89 -1.41 -34.03
CA GLN A 154 20.32 -1.04 -35.39
C GLN A 154 21.71 -1.58 -35.72
N ALA A 155 22.65 -1.54 -34.76
CA ALA A 155 23.99 -2.09 -34.95
C ALA A 155 23.97 -3.61 -35.16
N ARG A 156 23.07 -4.33 -34.46
CA ARG A 156 22.89 -5.79 -34.63
C ARG A 156 22.25 -6.15 -35.97
N GLN A 157 21.35 -5.32 -36.49
CA GLN A 157 20.70 -5.52 -37.78
C GLN A 157 21.58 -5.08 -38.96
N SER A 158 22.62 -4.29 -38.71
CA SER A 158 23.60 -3.93 -39.73
C SER A 158 24.49 -5.15 -40.07
N PRO A 159 24.49 -5.63 -41.32
CA PRO A 159 25.21 -6.85 -41.70
C PRO A 159 26.74 -6.68 -41.80
N LEU A 160 27.29 -5.54 -41.36
CA LEU A 160 28.71 -5.22 -41.51
C LEU A 160 29.62 -5.92 -40.50
N LEU A 161 29.06 -6.68 -39.55
CA LEU A 161 29.82 -7.60 -38.68
C LEU A 161 29.52 -9.09 -38.93
N ALA A 162 28.81 -9.41 -40.02
CA ALA A 162 28.65 -10.79 -40.46
C ALA A 162 29.70 -11.10 -41.55
N ALA A 163 30.84 -11.57 -41.05
CA ALA A 163 31.84 -12.45 -41.67
C ALA A 163 33.22 -11.86 -42.03
N PRO A 164 34.29 -12.67 -41.95
CA PRO A 164 34.47 -13.95 -41.24
C PRO A 164 35.15 -13.82 -39.87
#